data_AF-A0A356I7D2-F1
#
_entry.id   AF-A0A356I7D2-F1
#
_cell.length_a   1.000
_cell.length_b   1.000
_cell.length_c   1.000
_cell.angle_alpha   90.00
_cell.angle_beta   90.00
_cell.angle_gamma   90.00
#
_symmetry.space_group_name_H-M   'P 1'
#
loop_
_entity.id
_entity.type
_entity.pdbx_description
1 polymer ?
#
loop_
_entity_poly.entity_id
_entity_poly.type
_entity_poly.pdbx_seq_one_letter_code
_entity_poly.pdbx_strand_id
1 'polypeptide(L)'
;MKKRQYKVKSSKDFLIFGCVFFFLCIWAIKDAWFPSDAVLKKHPREIVSSFEMAGQIENIYVDEGDFVKEDSVMAELCSMELETELNEMKLAYSKERKTTQILELAIKNGVQNGATEASIADMRNRKINAEEKMKELHSSVNSLKDGHEKRQLVAEKSGTVLDVYVGERIQIEAGDSIIKIHPQDNFYVFNRSLAIFSFFGCIFFFVFHFFGN
;
A
#
# COMPACT_ATOMS: atom_id res chain seq x y z
N MET A 1 -16.15 55.35 32.86
CA MET A 1 -15.27 54.16 33.01
C MET A 1 -13.87 54.51 32.53
N LYS A 2 -12.85 54.54 33.40
CA LYS A 2 -11.45 54.74 32.98
C LYS A 2 -11.00 53.51 32.20
N LYS A 3 -10.69 53.64 30.91
CA LYS A 3 -10.03 52.59 30.11
C LYS A 3 -8.69 52.29 30.78
N ARG A 4 -8.52 51.08 31.32
CA ARG A 4 -7.21 50.61 31.79
C ARG A 4 -6.29 50.56 30.56
N GLN A 5 -5.30 51.43 30.49
CA GLN A 5 -4.25 51.35 29.48
C GLN A 5 -3.22 50.34 29.96
N TYR A 6 -3.24 49.15 29.37
CA TYR A 6 -2.19 48.17 29.55
C TYR A 6 -0.97 48.64 28.75
N LYS A 7 0.04 49.20 29.43
CA LYS A 7 1.34 49.47 28.83
C LYS A 7 2.15 48.18 28.91
N VAL A 8 2.19 47.43 27.81
CA VAL A 8 3.10 46.28 27.68
C VAL A 8 4.50 46.86 27.53
N LYS A 9 5.37 46.56 28.51
CA LYS A 9 6.75 47.06 28.50
C LYS A 9 7.53 46.34 27.41
N SER A 10 8.18 47.08 26.51
CA SER A 10 9.08 46.46 25.52
C SER A 10 10.17 45.64 26.23
N SER A 11 10.32 44.39 25.79
CA SER A 11 11.29 43.41 26.31
C SER A 11 12.13 42.84 25.17
N LYS A 12 13.36 42.42 25.49
CA LYS A 12 14.21 41.63 24.59
C LYS A 12 13.55 40.30 24.20
N ASP A 13 12.63 39.79 25.03
CA ASP A 13 11.90 38.57 24.75
C ASP A 13 11.04 38.70 23.49
N PHE A 14 10.41 39.87 23.26
CA PHE A 14 9.64 40.13 22.04
C PHE A 14 10.53 40.08 20.79
N LEU A 15 11.77 40.57 20.86
CA LEU A 15 12.73 40.46 19.76
C LEU A 15 13.11 39.01 19.49
N ILE A 16 13.40 38.24 20.55
CA ILE A 16 13.75 36.82 20.43
C ILE A 16 12.61 36.04 19.79
N PHE A 17 11.37 36.20 20.28
CA PHE A 17 10.20 35.53 19.69
C PHE A 17 9.96 35.97 18.25
N GLY A 18 10.10 37.26 17.93
CA GLY A 18 9.98 37.77 16.56
C GLY A 18 10.96 37.09 15.61
N CYS A 19 12.23 36.95 16.02
CA CYS A 19 13.24 36.23 15.24
C CYS A 19 12.93 34.73 15.12
N VAL A 20 12.47 34.07 16.19
CA VAL A 20 12.08 32.65 16.15
C VAL A 20 10.95 32.42 15.15
N PHE A 21 9.89 33.23 15.21
CA PHE A 21 8.77 33.15 14.27
C PHE A 21 9.18 33.50 12.84
N PHE A 22 10.14 34.41 12.65
CA PHE A 22 10.70 34.71 11.34
C PHE A 22 11.39 33.49 10.71
N PHE A 23 12.30 32.84 11.45
CA PHE A 23 12.98 31.64 10.97
C PHE A 23 12.01 30.46 10.77
N LEU A 24 11.03 30.30 11.67
CA LEU A 24 9.97 29.30 11.54
C LEU A 24 9.14 29.53 10.27
N CYS A 25 8.81 30.78 9.96
CA CYS A 25 8.09 31.16 8.75
C CYS A 25 8.88 30.77 7.48
N ILE A 26 10.17 31.12 7.42
CA ILE A 26 11.05 30.76 6.29
C ILE A 26 11.12 29.24 6.13
N TRP A 27 11.29 28.52 7.23
CA TRP A 27 11.36 27.06 7.22
C TRP A 27 10.05 26.43 6.70
N ALA A 28 8.90 26.91 7.19
CA ALA A 28 7.59 26.45 6.74
C ALA A 28 7.32 26.77 5.25
N ILE A 29 7.73 27.95 4.76
CA ILE A 29 7.62 28.32 3.34
C ILE A 29 8.46 27.38 2.48
N LYS A 30 9.70 27.14 2.88
CA LYS A 30 10.62 26.24 2.20
C LYS A 30 9.96 24.87 2.01
N ASP A 31 9.47 24.24 3.07
CA ASP A 31 8.95 22.88 2.98
C ASP A 31 7.56 22.80 2.30
N ALA A 32 6.73 23.85 2.38
CA ALA A 32 5.41 23.87 1.74
C ALA A 32 5.43 24.16 0.23
N TRP A 33 6.19 25.15 -0.21
CA TRP A 33 6.21 25.58 -1.62
C TRP A 33 7.38 25.00 -2.40
N PHE A 34 8.53 24.83 -1.75
CA PHE A 34 9.78 24.37 -2.35
C PHE A 34 10.33 23.12 -1.64
N PRO A 35 9.51 22.04 -1.53
CA PRO A 35 9.91 20.83 -0.82
C PRO A 35 11.17 20.25 -1.45
N SER A 36 12.10 19.79 -0.62
CA SER A 36 13.26 19.03 -1.09
C SER A 36 12.85 17.63 -1.54
N ASP A 37 13.73 16.94 -2.27
CA ASP A 37 13.49 15.57 -2.72
C ASP A 37 13.18 14.61 -1.56
N ALA A 38 13.81 14.82 -0.40
CA ALA A 38 13.54 14.05 0.81
C ALA A 38 12.11 14.25 1.34
N VAL A 39 11.56 15.46 1.19
CA VAL A 39 10.16 15.77 1.56
C VAL A 39 9.22 15.20 0.51
N LEU A 40 9.49 15.38 -0.79
CA LEU A 40 8.69 14.82 -1.87
C LEU A 40 8.60 13.30 -1.82
N LYS A 41 9.68 12.61 -1.42
CA LYS A 41 9.66 11.16 -1.24
C LYS A 41 8.71 10.70 -0.13
N LYS A 42 8.55 11.50 0.93
CA LYS A 42 7.64 11.18 2.06
C LYS A 42 6.20 11.65 1.78
N HIS A 43 6.08 12.81 1.17
CA HIS A 43 4.86 13.54 0.89
C HIS A 43 4.78 13.79 -0.63
N PRO A 44 4.57 12.75 -1.45
CA PRO A 44 4.48 12.91 -2.91
C PRO A 44 3.29 13.80 -3.25
N ARG A 45 3.41 14.58 -4.32
CA ARG A 45 2.30 15.41 -4.82
C ARG A 45 1.38 14.64 -5.75
N GLU A 46 1.91 13.62 -6.40
CA GLU A 46 1.21 12.77 -7.35
C GLU A 46 1.79 11.36 -7.19
N ILE A 47 0.93 10.36 -7.30
CA ILE A 47 1.31 8.95 -7.31
C ILE A 47 0.77 8.38 -8.62
N VAL A 48 1.65 7.76 -9.39
CA VAL A 48 1.26 7.04 -10.61
C VAL A 48 1.30 5.56 -10.28
N SER A 49 0.14 4.93 -10.31
CA SER A 49 -0.05 3.53 -10.01
C SER A 49 0.07 2.68 -11.28
N SER A 50 0.79 1.57 -11.17
CA SER A 50 1.04 0.61 -12.23
C SER A 50 0.95 -0.82 -11.70
N PHE A 51 0.64 -1.78 -12.59
CA PHE A 51 0.67 -3.20 -12.23
C PHE A 51 2.11 -3.73 -12.22
N GLU A 52 2.41 -4.64 -11.29
CA GLU A 52 3.69 -5.35 -11.24
C GLU A 52 3.85 -6.40 -12.34
N MET A 53 2.75 -6.80 -12.96
CA MET A 53 2.72 -7.85 -13.98
C MET A 53 1.95 -7.39 -15.22
N ALA A 54 2.31 -7.96 -16.37
CA ALA A 54 1.58 -7.76 -17.61
C ALA A 54 0.25 -8.54 -17.59
N GLY A 55 -0.74 -8.05 -18.31
CA GLY A 55 -2.04 -8.70 -18.41
C GLY A 55 -3.07 -7.85 -19.14
N GLN A 56 -4.26 -8.40 -19.32
CA GLN A 56 -5.40 -7.64 -19.83
C GLN A 56 -6.17 -7.03 -18.67
N ILE A 57 -6.51 -5.75 -18.72
CA ILE A 57 -7.37 -5.12 -17.72
C ILE A 57 -8.79 -5.67 -17.88
N GLU A 58 -9.37 -6.20 -16.81
CA GLU A 58 -10.75 -6.68 -16.79
C GLU A 58 -11.71 -5.56 -16.45
N ASN A 59 -11.49 -4.91 -15.30
CA ASN A 59 -12.35 -3.85 -14.78
C ASN A 59 -11.50 -2.69 -14.23
N ILE A 60 -12.05 -1.48 -14.36
CA ILE A 60 -11.57 -0.28 -13.67
C ILE A 60 -12.72 0.21 -12.81
N TYR A 61 -12.47 0.37 -11.51
CA TYR A 61 -13.50 0.64 -10.50
C TYR A 61 -13.60 2.12 -10.11
N VAL A 62 -12.81 2.99 -10.75
CA VAL A 62 -12.67 4.39 -10.38
C VAL A 62 -12.69 5.28 -11.62
N ASP A 63 -13.33 6.43 -11.50
CA ASP A 63 -13.36 7.47 -12.53
C ASP A 63 -12.49 8.68 -12.12
N GLU A 64 -12.19 9.54 -13.09
CA GLU A 64 -11.51 10.81 -12.82
C GLU A 64 -12.32 11.69 -11.87
N GLY A 65 -11.66 12.19 -10.82
CA GLY A 65 -12.29 12.96 -9.75
C GLY A 65 -12.80 12.14 -8.56
N ASP A 66 -12.80 10.81 -8.64
CA ASP A 66 -13.21 9.97 -7.52
C ASP A 66 -12.22 10.01 -6.36
N PHE A 67 -12.73 9.83 -5.14
CA PHE A 67 -11.92 9.68 -3.95
C PHE A 67 -11.71 8.20 -3.64
N VAL A 68 -10.44 7.80 -3.55
CA VAL A 68 -10.01 6.44 -3.22
C VAL A 68 -9.36 6.42 -1.85
N LYS A 69 -9.59 5.33 -1.11
CA LYS A 69 -8.95 5.09 0.18
C LYS A 69 -7.66 4.30 -0.02
N GLU A 70 -6.73 4.44 0.91
CA GLU A 70 -5.57 3.56 1.01
C GLU A 70 -6.02 2.09 1.01
N ASP A 71 -5.27 1.25 0.29
CA ASP A 71 -5.54 -0.18 0.05
C ASP A 71 -6.86 -0.50 -0.68
N SER A 72 -7.58 0.50 -1.19
CA SER A 72 -8.76 0.25 -2.01
C SER A 72 -8.36 -0.20 -3.43
N VAL A 73 -9.09 -1.18 -3.96
CA VAL A 73 -8.88 -1.70 -5.32
C VAL A 73 -9.40 -0.68 -6.32
N MET A 74 -8.54 -0.29 -7.27
CA MET A 74 -8.86 0.68 -8.32
C MET A 74 -9.03 0.02 -9.68
N ALA A 75 -8.26 -1.03 -9.96
CA ALA A 75 -8.35 -1.77 -11.21
C ALA A 75 -7.91 -3.23 -11.00
N GLU A 76 -8.29 -4.09 -11.92
CA GLU A 76 -8.03 -5.53 -11.83
C GLU A 76 -7.75 -6.12 -13.21
N LEU A 77 -6.72 -6.98 -13.32
CA LEU A 77 -6.45 -7.73 -14.55
C LEU A 77 -7.36 -8.95 -14.67
N CYS A 78 -7.52 -9.49 -15.87
CA CYS A 78 -8.32 -10.70 -16.12
C CYS A 78 -7.82 -11.91 -15.31
N SER A 79 -8.72 -12.58 -14.58
CA SER A 79 -8.38 -13.76 -13.78
C SER A 79 -8.55 -15.10 -14.49
N MET A 80 -9.23 -15.17 -15.63
CA MET A 80 -9.75 -16.45 -16.15
C MET A 80 -8.67 -17.54 -16.28
N GLU A 81 -7.50 -17.21 -16.83
CA GLU A 81 -6.41 -18.18 -16.99
C GLU A 81 -5.83 -18.62 -15.64
N LEU A 82 -5.56 -17.65 -14.75
CA LEU A 82 -5.00 -17.91 -13.41
C LEU A 82 -5.96 -18.68 -12.50
N GLU A 83 -7.26 -18.36 -12.54
CA GLU A 83 -8.30 -19.07 -11.80
C GLU A 83 -8.45 -20.51 -12.27
N THR A 84 -8.36 -20.73 -13.58
CA THR A 84 -8.40 -22.08 -14.16
C THR A 84 -7.21 -22.89 -13.68
N GLU A 85 -5.99 -22.35 -13.81
CA GLU A 85 -4.76 -23.01 -13.36
C GLU A 85 -4.78 -23.30 -11.84
N LEU A 86 -5.22 -22.33 -11.03
CA LEU A 86 -5.33 -22.47 -9.59
C LEU A 86 -6.35 -23.55 -9.19
N ASN A 87 -7.48 -23.65 -9.91
CA ASN A 87 -8.47 -24.70 -9.69
C ASN A 87 -7.93 -26.08 -10.07
N GLU A 88 -7.24 -26.21 -11.20
CA GLU A 88 -6.59 -27.45 -11.62
C GLU A 88 -5.56 -27.93 -10.60
N MET A 89 -4.72 -27.02 -10.08
CA MET A 89 -3.71 -27.33 -9.07
C MET A 89 -4.34 -27.74 -7.73
N LYS A 90 -5.42 -27.07 -7.30
CA LYS A 90 -6.18 -27.47 -6.10
C LYS A 90 -6.80 -28.86 -6.24
N LEU A 91 -7.32 -29.19 -7.43
CA LEU A 91 -7.87 -30.50 -7.73
C LEU A 91 -6.78 -31.58 -7.70
N ALA A 92 -5.62 -31.32 -8.31
CA ALA A 92 -4.47 -32.20 -8.27
C ALA A 92 -4.00 -32.46 -6.82
N TYR A 93 -3.90 -31.40 -6.01
CA TYR A 93 -3.56 -31.52 -4.58
C TYR A 93 -4.58 -32.37 -3.82
N SER A 94 -5.88 -32.13 -4.05
CA SER A 94 -6.96 -32.91 -3.42
C SER A 94 -6.91 -34.40 -3.79
N LYS A 95 -6.55 -34.70 -5.04
CA LYS A 95 -6.37 -36.07 -5.53
C LYS A 95 -5.22 -36.77 -4.82
N GLU A 96 -4.04 -36.15 -4.74
CA GLU A 96 -2.89 -36.72 -4.03
C GLU A 96 -3.16 -36.88 -2.54
N ARG A 97 -3.86 -35.92 -1.90
CA ARG A 97 -4.30 -36.04 -0.51
C ARG A 97 -5.23 -37.25 -0.28
N LYS A 98 -6.13 -37.55 -1.23
CA LYS A 98 -6.97 -38.76 -1.13
C LYS A 98 -6.12 -40.03 -1.31
N THR A 99 -5.16 -40.02 -2.22
CA THR A 99 -4.22 -41.12 -2.42
C THR A 99 -3.44 -41.43 -1.14
N THR A 100 -2.91 -40.42 -0.45
CA THR A 100 -2.17 -40.62 0.81
C THR A 100 -3.05 -41.21 1.91
N GLN A 101 -4.30 -40.74 2.04
CA GLN A 101 -5.28 -41.29 3.01
C GLN A 101 -5.63 -42.76 2.72
N ILE A 102 -5.85 -43.10 1.45
CA ILE A 102 -6.13 -44.48 1.04
C ILE A 102 -4.92 -45.38 1.34
N LEU A 103 -3.71 -44.93 1.00
CA LEU A 103 -2.49 -45.67 1.27
C LEU A 103 -2.25 -45.85 2.77
N GLU A 104 -2.55 -44.85 3.59
CA GLU A 104 -2.43 -44.94 5.05
C GLU A 104 -3.38 -45.99 5.63
N LEU A 105 -4.63 -46.02 5.18
CA LEU A 105 -5.58 -47.06 5.56
C LEU A 105 -5.15 -48.45 5.06
N ALA A 106 -4.65 -48.54 3.81
CA ALA A 106 -4.17 -49.79 3.23
C ALA A 106 -2.94 -50.34 3.97
N ILE A 107 -2.00 -49.48 4.36
CA ILE A 107 -0.84 -49.86 5.18
C ILE A 107 -1.31 -50.36 6.54
N LYS A 108 -2.22 -49.66 7.21
CA LYS A 108 -2.76 -50.08 8.51
C LYS A 108 -3.43 -51.45 8.44
N ASN A 109 -4.28 -51.66 7.45
CA ASN A 109 -4.97 -52.93 7.23
C ASN A 109 -3.98 -54.05 6.82
N GLY A 110 -3.00 -53.74 5.98
CA GLY A 110 -1.96 -54.69 5.57
C GLY A 110 -1.12 -55.18 6.74
N VAL A 111 -0.73 -54.28 7.65
CA VAL A 111 -0.03 -54.62 8.89
C VAL A 111 -0.90 -55.49 9.81
N GLN A 112 -2.17 -55.14 9.98
CA GLN A 112 -3.11 -55.90 10.83
C GLN A 112 -3.39 -57.31 10.29
N ASN A 113 -3.47 -57.47 8.98
CA ASN A 113 -3.80 -58.73 8.32
C ASN A 113 -2.57 -59.58 7.95
N GLY A 114 -1.36 -59.18 8.34
CA GLY A 114 -0.14 -59.95 8.12
C GLY A 114 0.35 -59.97 6.66
N ALA A 115 0.18 -58.87 5.92
CA ALA A 115 0.75 -58.72 4.59
C ALA A 115 2.29 -58.81 4.60
N THR A 116 2.90 -59.15 3.47
CA THR A 116 4.36 -59.28 3.38
C THR A 116 5.06 -57.92 3.57
N GLU A 117 6.22 -57.93 4.22
CA GLU A 117 7.03 -56.71 4.44
C GLU A 117 7.35 -55.96 3.14
N ALA A 118 7.61 -56.69 2.05
CA ALA A 118 7.85 -56.09 0.73
C ALA A 118 6.63 -55.31 0.21
N SER A 119 5.41 -55.82 0.41
CA SER A 119 4.18 -55.13 0.01
C SER A 119 3.94 -53.87 0.86
N ILE A 120 4.17 -53.96 2.17
CA ILE A 120 4.07 -52.82 3.09
C ILE A 120 5.10 -51.74 2.73
N ALA A 121 6.33 -52.13 2.42
CA ALA A 121 7.39 -51.23 2.00
C ALA A 121 7.06 -50.50 0.68
N ASP A 122 6.52 -51.23 -0.31
CA ASP A 122 6.07 -50.61 -1.57
C ASP A 122 4.95 -49.58 -1.34
N MET A 123 3.95 -49.90 -0.50
CA MET A 123 2.90 -48.94 -0.15
C MET A 123 3.43 -47.71 0.58
N ARG A 124 4.42 -47.87 1.47
CA ARG A 124 5.09 -46.74 2.16
C ARG A 124 5.84 -45.86 1.16
N ASN A 125 6.57 -46.44 0.21
CA ASN A 125 7.26 -45.66 -0.82
C ASN A 125 6.29 -44.87 -1.70
N ARG A 126 5.15 -45.49 -2.09
CA ARG A 126 4.09 -44.78 -2.82
C ARG A 126 3.50 -43.64 -2.00
N LYS A 127 3.33 -43.83 -0.68
CA LYS A 127 2.84 -42.77 0.22
C LYS A 127 3.83 -41.60 0.27
N ILE A 128 5.13 -41.88 0.43
CA ILE A 128 6.18 -40.85 0.44
C ILE A 128 6.18 -40.05 -0.86
N ASN A 129 6.16 -40.73 -2.02
CA ASN A 129 6.11 -40.05 -3.32
C ASN A 129 4.85 -39.17 -3.50
N ALA A 130 3.71 -39.63 -2.99
CA ALA A 130 2.47 -38.85 -3.02
C ALA A 130 2.52 -37.64 -2.07
N GLU A 131 3.16 -37.78 -0.90
CA GLU A 131 3.40 -36.68 0.04
C GLU A 131 4.35 -35.62 -0.52
N GLU A 132 5.41 -36.04 -1.23
CA GLU A 132 6.33 -35.12 -1.92
C GLU A 132 5.61 -34.32 -3.00
N LYS A 133 4.84 -34.98 -3.88
CA LYS A 133 4.01 -34.30 -4.89
C LYS A 133 3.00 -33.36 -4.26
N MET A 134 2.38 -33.77 -3.15
CA MET A 134 1.45 -32.92 -2.42
C MET A 134 2.14 -31.66 -1.88
N LYS A 135 3.39 -31.77 -1.42
CA LYS A 135 4.20 -30.63 -0.95
C LYS A 135 4.56 -29.69 -2.10
N GLU A 136 4.94 -30.22 -3.26
CA GLU A 136 5.20 -29.44 -4.47
C GLU A 136 3.95 -28.67 -4.91
N LEU A 137 2.81 -29.36 -5.06
CA LEU A 137 1.54 -28.76 -5.43
C LEU A 137 1.10 -27.68 -4.42
N HIS A 138 1.32 -27.90 -3.13
CA HIS A 138 1.01 -26.89 -2.12
C HIS A 138 1.86 -25.62 -2.30
N SER A 139 3.16 -25.78 -2.60
CA SER A 139 4.04 -24.66 -2.90
C SER A 139 3.57 -23.88 -4.14
N SER A 140 3.19 -24.59 -5.21
CA SER A 140 2.68 -23.98 -6.44
C SER A 140 1.35 -23.24 -6.24
N VAL A 141 0.45 -23.79 -5.43
CA VAL A 141 -0.81 -23.12 -5.07
C VAL A 141 -0.55 -21.83 -4.30
N ASN A 142 0.42 -21.83 -3.38
CA ASN A 142 0.77 -20.62 -2.63
C ASN A 142 1.35 -19.55 -3.56
N SER A 143 2.27 -19.90 -4.47
CA SER A 143 2.80 -18.93 -5.44
C SER A 143 1.74 -18.38 -6.40
N LEU A 144 0.79 -19.21 -6.84
CA LEU A 144 -0.33 -18.75 -7.67
C LEU A 144 -1.27 -17.81 -6.91
N LYS A 145 -1.48 -18.05 -5.61
CA LYS A 145 -2.28 -17.17 -4.76
C LYS A 145 -1.62 -15.80 -4.62
N ASP A 146 -0.31 -15.74 -4.41
CA ASP A 146 0.44 -14.48 -4.35
C ASP A 146 0.34 -13.72 -5.68
N GLY A 147 0.38 -14.44 -6.82
CA GLY A 147 0.14 -13.87 -8.14
C GLY A 147 -1.28 -13.28 -8.31
N HIS A 148 -2.29 -13.90 -7.69
CA HIS A 148 -3.66 -13.40 -7.72
C HIS A 148 -3.81 -12.07 -6.95
N GLU A 149 -3.08 -11.87 -5.85
CA GLU A 149 -3.10 -10.59 -5.12
C GLU A 149 -2.46 -9.46 -5.95
N LYS A 150 -1.40 -9.76 -6.71
CA LYS A 150 -0.73 -8.81 -7.62
C LYS A 150 -1.56 -8.41 -8.84
N ARG A 151 -2.66 -9.11 -9.08
CA ARG A 151 -3.63 -8.82 -10.15
C ARG A 151 -4.47 -7.58 -9.85
N GLN A 152 -4.52 -7.16 -8.59
CA GLN A 152 -5.29 -6.02 -8.14
C GLN A 152 -4.39 -4.81 -8.01
N LEU A 153 -4.76 -3.72 -8.67
CA LEU A 153 -4.12 -2.43 -8.48
C LEU A 153 -4.79 -1.74 -7.30
N VAL A 154 -4.07 -1.66 -6.19
CA VAL A 154 -4.53 -0.99 -4.97
C VAL A 154 -3.92 0.40 -4.84
N ALA A 155 -4.66 1.32 -4.23
CA ALA A 155 -4.18 2.67 -3.97
C ALA A 155 -3.14 2.66 -2.83
N GLU A 156 -1.91 3.09 -3.10
CA GLU A 156 -0.84 3.20 -2.10
C GLU A 156 -1.19 4.19 -0.97
N LYS A 157 -1.95 5.24 -1.29
CA LYS A 157 -2.42 6.23 -0.33
C LYS A 157 -3.84 6.68 -0.67
N SER A 158 -4.56 7.14 0.34
CA SER A 158 -5.85 7.81 0.14
C SER A 158 -5.66 9.09 -0.67
N GLY A 159 -6.57 9.39 -1.59
CA GLY A 159 -6.42 10.52 -2.50
C GLY A 159 -7.54 10.66 -3.52
N THR A 160 -7.37 11.60 -4.43
CA THR A 160 -8.32 11.84 -5.53
C THR A 160 -7.71 11.41 -6.85
N VAL A 161 -8.44 10.64 -7.64
CA VAL A 161 -8.03 10.23 -8.98
C VAL A 161 -7.96 11.47 -9.88
N LEU A 162 -6.80 11.68 -10.50
CA LEU A 162 -6.58 12.78 -11.44
C LEU A 162 -6.85 12.34 -12.87
N ASP A 163 -6.20 11.26 -13.29
CA ASP A 163 -6.27 10.73 -14.66
C ASP A 163 -6.37 9.20 -14.62
N VAL A 164 -7.13 8.64 -15.56
CA VAL A 164 -7.12 7.20 -15.88
C VAL A 164 -6.60 7.05 -17.31
N TYR A 165 -5.38 6.52 -17.46
CA TYR A 165 -4.67 6.49 -18.74
C TYR A 165 -5.09 5.36 -19.67
N VAL A 166 -5.68 4.30 -19.13
CA VAL A 166 -5.99 3.06 -19.85
C VAL A 166 -7.45 2.68 -19.62
N GLY A 167 -8.11 2.14 -20.64
CA GLY A 167 -9.47 1.60 -20.55
C GLY A 167 -9.52 0.10 -20.29
N GLU A 168 -10.72 -0.41 -20.05
CA GLU A 168 -10.98 -1.84 -19.88
C GLU A 168 -10.64 -2.65 -21.15
N ARG A 169 -10.32 -3.93 -20.96
CA ARG A 169 -10.00 -4.92 -22.01
C ARG A 169 -8.74 -4.63 -22.81
N ILE A 170 -7.91 -3.69 -22.36
CA ILE A 170 -6.62 -3.37 -22.98
C ILE A 170 -5.53 -4.26 -22.38
N GLN A 171 -4.63 -4.74 -23.23
CA GLN A 171 -3.40 -5.43 -22.82
C GLN A 171 -2.36 -4.40 -22.38
N ILE A 172 -1.77 -4.60 -21.21
CA ILE A 172 -0.72 -3.74 -20.66
C ILE A 172 0.53 -4.53 -20.31
N GLU A 173 1.68 -3.85 -20.32
CA GLU A 173 2.94 -4.36 -19.80
C GLU A 173 3.12 -4.03 -18.31
N ALA A 174 4.03 -4.74 -17.66
CA ALA A 174 4.37 -4.46 -16.28
C ALA A 174 5.01 -3.06 -16.16
N GLY A 175 4.51 -2.25 -15.24
CA GLY A 175 4.99 -0.89 -15.01
C GLY A 175 4.33 0.19 -15.86
N ASP A 176 3.41 -0.16 -16.77
CA ASP A 176 2.63 0.83 -17.51
C ASP A 176 1.81 1.70 -16.56
N SER A 177 1.77 3.01 -16.84
CA SER A 177 1.03 3.98 -16.03
C SER A 177 -0.46 3.81 -16.25
N ILE A 178 -1.21 3.44 -15.21
CA ILE A 178 -2.65 3.16 -15.33
C ILE A 178 -3.47 4.30 -14.75
N ILE A 179 -3.20 4.66 -13.49
CA ILE A 179 -4.00 5.65 -12.75
C ILE A 179 -3.06 6.63 -12.08
N LYS A 180 -3.36 7.93 -12.19
CA LYS A 180 -2.69 8.97 -11.42
C LYS A 180 -3.59 9.45 -10.29
N ILE A 181 -3.03 9.55 -9.09
CA ILE A 181 -3.73 10.00 -7.89
C ILE A 181 -3.03 11.22 -7.30
N HIS A 182 -3.81 12.20 -6.86
CA HIS A 182 -3.37 13.24 -5.94
C HIS A 182 -3.58 12.75 -4.49
N PRO A 183 -2.52 12.36 -3.77
CA PRO A 183 -2.66 11.86 -2.41
C PRO A 183 -3.19 12.96 -1.48
N GLN A 184 -4.11 12.57 -0.60
CA GLN A 184 -4.60 13.43 0.46
C GLN A 184 -3.53 13.53 1.55
N ASP A 185 -2.75 14.61 1.52
CA ASP A 185 -1.68 14.85 2.49
C ASP A 185 -1.85 16.20 3.19
N ASN A 186 -1.94 16.14 4.52
CA ASN A 186 -2.07 17.34 5.36
C ASN A 186 -0.75 18.10 5.50
N PHE A 187 0.40 17.52 5.15
CA PHE A 187 1.72 18.13 5.33
C PHE A 187 1.81 19.51 4.68
N TYR A 188 1.39 19.63 3.43
CA TYR A 188 1.45 20.89 2.69
C TYR A 188 0.48 21.93 3.25
N VAL A 189 -0.76 21.53 3.54
CA VAL A 189 -1.77 22.44 4.11
C VAL A 189 -1.33 22.94 5.49
N PHE A 190 -0.77 22.06 6.32
CA PHE A 190 -0.24 22.39 7.63
C PHE A 190 0.91 23.39 7.54
N ASN A 191 1.93 23.12 6.71
CA ASN A 191 3.07 24.02 6.58
C ASN A 191 2.70 25.37 5.95
N ARG A 192 1.75 25.40 5.01
CA ARG A 192 1.19 26.67 4.50
C ARG A 192 0.51 27.48 5.61
N SER A 193 -0.29 26.82 6.44
CA SER A 193 -0.97 27.46 7.59
C SER A 193 0.03 27.92 8.65
N LEU A 194 1.06 27.11 8.93
CA LEU A 194 2.13 27.44 9.86
C LEU A 194 2.94 28.65 9.39
N ALA A 195 3.22 28.76 8.09
CA ALA A 195 3.88 29.94 7.51
C ALA A 195 3.05 31.21 7.73
N ILE A 196 1.74 31.17 7.44
CA ILE A 196 0.84 32.31 7.64
C ILE A 196 0.77 32.71 9.12
N PHE A 197 0.56 31.73 10.01
CA PHE A 197 0.53 31.98 11.45
C PHE A 197 1.85 32.58 11.96
N SER A 198 2.99 32.02 11.51
CA SER A 198 4.31 32.47 11.94
C SER A 198 4.63 33.87 11.42
N PHE A 199 4.17 34.21 10.22
CA PHE A 199 4.30 35.56 9.67
C PHE A 199 3.56 36.59 10.52
N PHE A 200 2.29 36.33 10.88
CA PHE A 200 1.53 37.23 11.75
C PHE A 200 2.11 37.31 13.16
N GLY A 201 2.56 36.18 13.71
CA GLY A 201 3.28 36.14 14.99
C GLY A 201 4.53 37.01 14.95
N CYS A 202 5.36 36.86 13.93
CA CYS A 202 6.57 37.65 13.72
C CYS A 202 6.28 39.16 13.70
N ILE A 203 5.29 39.59 12.89
CA ILE A 203 4.86 40.99 12.83
C ILE A 203 4.40 41.48 14.21
N PHE A 204 3.54 40.70 14.89
CA PHE A 204 3.05 41.05 16.21
C PHE A 204 4.20 41.28 17.20
N PHE A 205 5.13 40.33 17.30
CA PHE A 205 6.27 40.43 18.21
C PHE A 205 7.19 41.61 17.88
N PHE A 206 7.47 41.88 16.60
CA PHE A 206 8.27 43.05 16.21
C PHE A 206 7.55 44.38 16.48
N VAL A 207 6.25 44.48 16.21
CA VAL A 207 5.48 45.69 16.51
C VAL A 207 5.53 45.99 18.01
N PHE A 208 5.32 44.98 18.87
CA PHE A 208 5.40 45.17 20.33
C PHE A 208 6.82 45.45 20.82
N HIS A 209 7.86 44.94 20.15
CA HIS A 209 9.23 45.26 20.50
C HIS A 209 9.58 46.73 20.17
N PHE A 210 9.26 47.19 18.95
CA PHE A 210 9.66 48.53 18.48
C PHE A 210 8.71 49.65 18.91
N PHE A 211 7.41 49.38 19.06
CA PHE A 211 6.39 50.37 19.40
C PHE A 211 5.72 50.12 20.77
N GLY A 212 6.13 49.09 21.50
CA GLY A 212 5.74 48.90 22.90
C GLY A 212 6.37 49.97 23.79
N ASN A 213 5.61 50.49 24.75
CA ASN A 213 6.05 51.52 25.70
C ASN A 213 7.08 51.00 26.71
#